data_AF-K5V9D8-F1
#
_entry.id   AF-K5V9D8-F1
#
_cell.length_a   1.000
_cell.length_b   1.000
_cell.length_c   1.000
_cell.angle_alpha   90.00
_cell.angle_beta   90.00
_cell.angle_gamma   90.00
#
_symmetry.space_group_name_H-M   'P 1'
#
loop_
_entity.id
_entity.type
_entity.pdbx_description
1 polymer ?
#
loop_
_entity_poly.entity_id
_entity_poly.type
_entity_poly.pdbx_seq_one_letter_code
_entity_poly.pdbx_strand_id
1 'polypeptide(L)'
;MFNGFHPPQPPSDAELATQTLNEESSYRFHSFSANDAVTLGLSIRKRFRASSRHAKGKGLVVSIQSIAGHPLFSCTVGDLGGLSGIGDVSLDSWACLEGMIEVVKRTGHSSYYVEKGMAAMGKTPAQMGIKADHLCGGAFPIWLENAPCCPIAIAACYSGSSVDDHHVGFSHIRLGSLTCPTVGLDDN
;
A
#
# COMPACT_ATOMS: atom_id res chain seq x y z
N MET A 1 43.77 16.97 -11.59
CA MET A 1 43.10 16.54 -10.34
C MET A 1 41.73 16.04 -10.74
N PHE A 2 41.51 14.72 -10.70
CA PHE A 2 40.22 14.10 -11.03
C PHE A 2 39.29 14.29 -9.83
N ASN A 3 38.25 15.13 -9.97
CA ASN A 3 37.15 15.17 -9.01
C ASN A 3 36.35 13.88 -9.16
N GLY A 4 36.42 13.00 -8.15
CA GLY A 4 35.58 11.82 -8.06
C GLY A 4 34.12 12.25 -7.92
N PHE A 5 33.34 12.05 -8.98
CA PHE A 5 31.89 12.02 -8.89
C PHE A 5 31.52 10.79 -8.06
N HIS A 6 31.31 10.97 -6.76
CA HIS A 6 30.66 9.96 -5.95
C HIS A 6 29.17 10.00 -6.33
N PRO A 7 28.59 8.95 -6.93
CA PRO A 7 27.15 8.91 -7.13
C PRO A 7 26.46 9.05 -5.75
N PRO A 8 25.32 9.74 -5.66
CA PRO A 8 24.56 9.81 -4.43
C PRO A 8 24.26 8.39 -3.98
N GLN A 9 24.71 8.05 -2.76
CA GLN A 9 24.49 6.73 -2.20
C GLN A 9 22.97 6.56 -2.01
N PRO A 10 22.38 5.41 -2.41
CA PRO A 10 20.97 5.18 -2.18
C PRO A 10 20.67 5.22 -0.67
N PRO A 11 19.48 5.70 -0.27
CA PRO A 11 19.11 5.76 1.13
C PRO A 11 19.11 4.37 1.75
N SER A 12 19.64 4.29 2.96
CA SER A 12 19.62 3.08 3.79
C SER A 12 18.20 2.73 4.24
N ASP A 13 17.96 1.47 4.62
CA ASP A 13 16.65 1.05 5.15
C ASP A 13 16.26 1.84 6.41
N ALA A 14 17.23 2.28 7.22
CA ALA A 14 16.97 3.12 8.39
C ALA A 14 16.47 4.53 8.00
N GLU A 15 17.06 5.12 6.95
CA GLU A 15 16.62 6.40 6.40
C GLU A 15 15.24 6.28 5.76
N LEU A 16 15.00 5.21 4.98
CA LEU A 16 13.69 4.93 4.39
C LEU A 16 12.60 4.73 5.45
N ALA A 17 12.90 4.00 6.54
CA ALA A 17 11.97 3.84 7.65
C ALA A 17 11.66 5.18 8.32
N THR A 18 12.68 6.00 8.57
CA THR A 18 12.52 7.32 9.19
C THR A 18 11.68 8.25 8.30
N GLN A 19 11.98 8.29 7.01
CA GLN A 19 11.20 9.06 6.04
C GLN A 19 9.74 8.60 6.01
N THR A 20 9.52 7.29 5.94
CA THR A 20 8.18 6.71 5.89
C THR A 20 7.37 7.07 7.13
N LEU A 21 7.97 6.99 8.32
CA LEU A 21 7.30 7.34 9.57
C LEU A 21 6.88 8.82 9.60
N ASN A 22 7.74 9.71 9.12
CA ASN A 22 7.42 11.13 9.03
C ASN A 22 6.26 11.38 8.06
N GLU A 23 6.28 10.72 6.90
CA GLU A 23 5.20 10.80 5.92
C GLU A 23 3.88 10.26 6.50
N GLU A 24 3.89 9.07 7.11
CA GLU A 24 2.73 8.46 7.77
C GLU A 24 2.10 9.36 8.83
N SER A 25 2.91 10.10 9.58
CA SER A 25 2.42 11.01 10.63
C SER A 25 1.54 12.14 10.07
N SER A 26 1.80 12.55 8.82
CA SER A 26 1.08 13.64 8.15
C SER A 26 -0.26 13.22 7.52
N TYR A 27 -0.49 11.91 7.39
CA TYR A 27 -1.64 11.36 6.69
C TYR A 27 -2.82 11.14 7.63
N ARG A 28 -3.66 12.16 7.75
CA ARG A 28 -4.88 12.11 8.57
C ARG A 28 -6.07 12.56 7.72
N PHE A 29 -7.16 11.81 7.80
CA PHE A 29 -8.42 12.14 7.15
C PHE A 29 -9.31 12.93 8.12
N HIS A 30 -10.01 13.94 7.63
CA HIS A 30 -11.04 14.61 8.42
C HIS A 30 -12.22 13.66 8.73
N SER A 31 -12.60 12.87 7.71
CA SER A 31 -13.63 11.82 7.77
C SER A 31 -13.29 10.71 6.78
N PHE A 32 -13.80 9.50 7.01
CA PHE A 32 -13.64 8.39 6.08
C PHE A 32 -14.88 7.48 6.13
N SER A 33 -15.47 7.25 4.96
CA SER A 33 -16.67 6.47 4.75
C SER A 33 -16.42 5.29 3.80
N ALA A 34 -17.41 4.42 3.64
CA ALA A 34 -17.34 3.34 2.65
C ALA A 34 -17.20 3.87 1.20
N ASN A 35 -17.78 5.04 0.88
CA ASN A 35 -17.62 5.68 -0.43
C ASN A 35 -16.18 6.15 -0.66
N ASP A 36 -15.51 6.64 0.40
CA ASP A 36 -14.10 7.02 0.35
C ASP A 36 -13.23 5.79 0.12
N ALA A 37 -13.54 4.67 0.77
CA ALA A 37 -12.86 3.40 0.53
C ALA A 37 -13.01 2.93 -0.92
N VAL A 38 -14.22 2.95 -1.50
CA VAL A 38 -14.43 2.60 -2.91
C VAL A 38 -13.65 3.52 -3.84
N THR A 39 -13.70 4.83 -3.59
CA THR A 39 -13.00 5.83 -4.40
C THR A 39 -11.48 5.65 -4.34
N LEU A 40 -10.94 5.43 -3.13
CA LEU A 40 -9.53 5.15 -2.92
C LEU A 40 -9.10 3.87 -3.65
N GLY A 41 -9.87 2.79 -3.51
CA GLY A 41 -9.59 1.51 -4.16
C GLY A 41 -9.61 1.60 -5.69
N LEU A 42 -10.62 2.28 -6.26
CA LEU A 42 -10.70 2.52 -7.70
C LEU A 42 -9.54 3.39 -8.21
N SER A 43 -9.10 4.36 -7.42
CA SER A 43 -7.99 5.24 -7.79
C SER A 43 -6.65 4.50 -7.78
N ILE A 44 -6.41 3.65 -6.76
CA ILE A 44 -5.26 2.70 -6.72
C ILE A 44 -5.26 1.83 -7.98
N ARG A 45 -6.40 1.21 -8.29
CA ARG A 45 -6.57 0.39 -9.51
C ARG A 45 -6.25 1.17 -10.78
N LYS A 46 -6.80 2.39 -10.92
CA LYS A 46 -6.56 3.24 -12.09
C LYS A 46 -5.07 3.54 -12.27
N ARG A 47 -4.37 3.90 -11.18
CA ARG A 47 -2.92 4.17 -11.22
C ARG A 47 -2.11 2.94 -11.57
N PHE A 48 -2.42 1.79 -10.96
CA PHE A 48 -1.71 0.55 -11.27
C PHE A 48 -1.87 0.16 -12.74
N ARG A 49 -3.08 0.30 -13.31
CA ARG A 49 -3.31 0.05 -14.74
C ARG A 49 -2.51 0.97 -15.66
N ALA A 50 -2.18 2.17 -15.21
CA ALA A 50 -1.33 3.10 -15.94
C ALA A 50 0.19 2.86 -15.71
N SER A 51 0.56 1.91 -14.85
CA SER A 51 1.96 1.62 -14.53
C SER A 51 2.64 0.74 -15.59
N SER A 52 3.96 0.88 -15.70
CA SER A 52 4.78 0.01 -16.54
C SER A 52 4.75 -1.46 -16.10
N ARG A 53 4.42 -1.74 -14.83
CA ARG A 53 4.27 -3.10 -14.32
C ARG A 53 3.05 -3.79 -14.89
N HIS A 54 1.90 -3.11 -14.93
CA HIS A 54 0.70 -3.67 -15.56
C HIS A 54 0.93 -3.91 -17.06
N ALA A 55 1.62 -2.98 -17.75
CA ALA A 55 2.00 -3.16 -19.15
C ALA A 55 2.93 -4.39 -19.39
N LYS A 56 3.63 -4.87 -18.36
CA LYS A 56 4.45 -6.09 -18.38
C LYS A 56 3.68 -7.35 -17.96
N GLY A 57 2.35 -7.28 -17.87
CA GLY A 57 1.49 -8.40 -17.50
C GLY A 57 1.53 -8.74 -16.01
N LYS A 58 1.87 -7.79 -15.13
CA LYS A 58 1.76 -7.99 -13.68
C LYS A 58 0.37 -7.59 -13.18
N GLY A 59 -0.12 -8.35 -12.21
CA GLY A 59 -1.37 -8.07 -11.53
C GLY A 59 -1.16 -7.37 -10.19
N LEU A 60 -2.28 -6.95 -9.59
CA LEU A 60 -2.36 -6.31 -8.28
C LEU A 60 -3.62 -6.82 -7.56
N VAL A 61 -3.49 -7.13 -6.28
CA VAL A 61 -4.64 -7.28 -5.38
C VAL A 61 -4.76 -6.06 -4.49
N VAL A 62 -5.99 -5.63 -4.21
CA VAL A 62 -6.31 -4.48 -3.36
C VAL A 62 -7.38 -4.88 -2.37
N SER A 63 -7.18 -4.55 -1.10
CA SER A 63 -8.19 -4.69 -0.05
C SER A 63 -8.21 -3.43 0.80
N ILE A 64 -9.40 -2.93 1.09
CA ILE A 64 -9.64 -1.88 2.07
C ILE A 64 -10.69 -2.40 3.02
N GLN A 65 -10.37 -2.40 4.31
CA GLN A 65 -11.23 -2.92 5.36
C GLN A 65 -11.21 -2.00 6.56
N SER A 66 -12.28 -2.03 7.35
CA SER A 66 -12.26 -1.45 8.69
C SER A 66 -11.16 -2.10 9.55
N ILE A 67 -10.76 -1.43 10.63
CA ILE A 67 -9.79 -1.99 11.57
C ILE A 67 -10.24 -3.33 12.18
N ALA A 68 -11.56 -3.53 12.29
CA ALA A 68 -12.20 -4.77 12.73
C ALA A 68 -12.20 -5.89 11.66
N GLY A 69 -11.78 -5.60 10.43
CA GLY A 69 -11.72 -6.59 9.34
C GLY A 69 -12.97 -6.64 8.45
N HIS A 70 -13.97 -5.76 8.66
CA HIS A 70 -15.10 -5.69 7.73
C HIS A 70 -14.65 -5.13 6.37
N PRO A 71 -14.87 -5.83 5.25
CA PRO A 71 -14.44 -5.39 3.93
C PRO A 71 -15.25 -4.16 3.49
N LEU A 72 -14.54 -3.14 3.02
CA LEU A 72 -15.10 -1.91 2.44
C LEU A 72 -14.87 -1.85 0.92
N PHE A 73 -13.75 -2.41 0.45
CA PHE A 73 -13.43 -2.56 -0.96
C PHE A 73 -12.48 -3.76 -1.16
N SER A 74 -12.66 -4.53 -2.22
CA SER A 74 -11.74 -5.61 -2.61
C SER A 74 -11.72 -5.74 -4.12
N CYS A 75 -10.53 -5.82 -4.71
CA CYS A 75 -10.39 -5.87 -6.16
C CYS A 75 -9.10 -6.56 -6.60
N THR A 76 -9.21 -7.38 -7.64
CA THR A 76 -8.06 -7.88 -8.41
C THR A 76 -7.93 -7.08 -9.70
N VAL A 77 -6.70 -6.69 -10.05
CA VAL A 77 -6.36 -6.01 -11.29
C VAL A 77 -5.40 -6.90 -12.06
N GLY A 78 -5.80 -7.30 -13.27
CA GLY A 78 -5.06 -8.30 -14.02
C GLY A 78 -5.92 -9.04 -15.05
N ASP A 79 -5.28 -9.91 -15.83
CA ASP A 79 -5.89 -10.73 -16.88
C ASP A 79 -6.31 -12.12 -16.39
N LEU A 80 -6.03 -12.49 -15.13
CA LEU A 80 -6.56 -13.70 -14.46
C LEU A 80 -6.46 -14.98 -15.29
N GLY A 81 -5.33 -15.18 -15.99
CA GLY A 81 -5.13 -16.33 -16.87
C GLY A 81 -5.66 -16.15 -18.30
N GLY A 82 -5.67 -14.91 -18.80
CA GLY A 82 -5.92 -14.60 -20.21
C GLY A 82 -4.96 -15.30 -21.18
N LEU A 83 -5.21 -15.12 -22.48
CA LEU A 83 -4.58 -15.87 -23.60
C LEU A 83 -3.03 -15.92 -23.59
N SER A 84 -2.36 -15.06 -22.82
CA SER A 84 -0.90 -15.06 -22.63
C SER A 84 -0.39 -16.18 -21.72
N GLY A 85 -1.26 -16.82 -20.91
CA GLY A 85 -0.89 -17.91 -19.99
C GLY A 85 -0.03 -17.49 -18.79
N ILE A 86 0.28 -16.20 -18.65
CA ILE A 86 1.06 -15.65 -17.53
C ILE A 86 0.05 -15.32 -16.42
N GLY A 87 -0.07 -16.20 -15.42
CA GLY A 87 -0.84 -15.92 -14.21
C GLY A 87 -0.23 -14.72 -13.48
N ASP A 88 -1.02 -13.67 -13.30
CA ASP A 88 -0.57 -12.37 -12.84
C ASP A 88 -0.95 -12.07 -11.39
N VAL A 89 -1.93 -12.81 -10.85
CA VAL A 89 -2.32 -12.86 -9.44
C VAL A 89 -2.58 -14.32 -9.03
N SER A 90 -2.10 -14.71 -7.84
CA SER A 90 -2.29 -16.04 -7.26
C SER A 90 -2.91 -15.98 -5.86
N LEU A 91 -3.25 -17.15 -5.30
CA LEU A 91 -3.64 -17.25 -3.88
C LEU A 91 -2.56 -16.73 -2.93
N ASP A 92 -1.28 -16.92 -3.28
CA ASP A 92 -0.16 -16.39 -2.50
C ASP A 92 -0.14 -14.86 -2.48
N SER A 93 -0.65 -14.21 -3.54
CA SER A 93 -0.76 -12.74 -3.59
C SER A 93 -1.74 -12.24 -2.52
N TRP A 94 -2.86 -12.94 -2.34
CA TRP A 94 -3.82 -12.65 -1.28
C TRP A 94 -3.27 -12.98 0.10
N ALA A 95 -2.58 -14.11 0.26
CA ALA A 95 -1.95 -14.47 1.54
C ALA A 95 -0.90 -13.44 1.98
N CYS A 96 -0.10 -12.92 1.04
CA CYS A 96 0.85 -11.84 1.32
C CYS A 96 0.12 -10.55 1.73
N LEU A 97 -0.95 -10.18 1.02
CA LEU A 97 -1.76 -9.02 1.34
C LEU A 97 -2.38 -9.10 2.75
N GLU A 98 -2.93 -10.26 3.13
CA GLU A 98 -3.47 -10.48 4.49
C GLU A 98 -2.36 -10.37 5.55
N GLY A 99 -1.17 -10.92 5.26
CA GLY A 99 0.00 -10.77 6.13
C GLY A 99 0.38 -9.31 6.37
N MET A 100 0.36 -8.47 5.33
CA MET A 100 0.61 -7.04 5.47
C MET A 100 -0.46 -6.33 6.31
N ILE A 101 -1.73 -6.66 6.11
CA ILE A 101 -2.85 -6.13 6.90
C ILE A 101 -2.67 -6.46 8.39
N GLU A 102 -2.33 -7.70 8.72
CA GLU A 102 -2.09 -8.12 10.11
C GLU A 102 -0.92 -7.37 10.75
N VAL A 103 0.13 -7.05 9.99
CA VAL A 103 1.21 -6.19 10.46
C VAL A 103 0.69 -4.79 10.80
N VAL A 104 -0.13 -4.18 9.94
CA VAL A 104 -0.70 -2.86 10.19
C VAL A 104 -1.60 -2.89 11.43
N LYS A 105 -2.47 -3.91 11.58
CA LYS A 105 -3.33 -4.07 12.77
C LYS A 105 -2.53 -4.13 14.07
N ARG A 106 -1.41 -4.87 14.04
CA ARG A 106 -0.61 -5.13 15.24
C ARG A 106 0.33 -3.98 15.60
N THR A 107 0.84 -3.26 14.61
CA THR A 107 1.87 -2.23 14.80
C THR A 107 1.32 -0.81 14.74
N GLY A 108 0.17 -0.59 14.10
CA GLY A 108 -0.37 0.73 13.82
C GLY A 108 0.41 1.52 12.76
N HIS A 109 1.37 0.90 12.07
CA HIS A 109 2.23 1.51 11.06
C HIS A 109 2.08 0.82 9.70
N SER A 110 2.50 1.49 8.61
CA SER A 110 2.48 0.84 7.29
C SER A 110 3.39 -0.39 7.28
N SER A 111 3.03 -1.37 6.45
CA SER A 111 3.85 -2.56 6.28
C SER A 111 5.24 -2.24 5.70
N TYR A 112 5.37 -1.14 4.96
CA TYR A 112 6.65 -0.68 4.41
C TYR A 112 7.56 -0.10 5.50
N TYR A 113 7.04 0.73 6.40
CA TYR A 113 7.79 1.21 7.56
C TYR A 113 8.33 0.03 8.38
N VAL A 114 7.48 -0.95 8.66
CA VAL A 114 7.84 -2.13 9.45
C VAL A 114 8.88 -2.98 8.71
N GLU A 115 8.70 -3.19 7.40
CA GLU A 115 9.68 -3.90 6.56
C GLU A 115 11.06 -3.24 6.63
N LYS A 116 11.14 -1.91 6.41
CA LYS A 116 12.40 -1.17 6.42
C LYS A 116 13.03 -1.09 7.80
N GLY A 117 12.23 -0.88 8.84
CA GLY A 117 12.71 -0.93 10.23
C GLY A 117 13.27 -2.31 10.60
N MET A 118 12.63 -3.39 10.14
CA MET A 118 13.12 -4.76 10.35
C MET A 118 14.42 -5.03 9.62
N ALA A 119 14.51 -4.64 8.34
CA ALA A 119 15.70 -4.79 7.53
C ALA A 119 16.89 -4.03 8.15
N ALA A 120 16.67 -2.80 8.61
CA ALA A 120 17.68 -2.00 9.31
C ALA A 120 18.18 -2.65 10.62
N MET A 121 17.30 -3.37 11.32
CA MET A 121 17.67 -4.13 12.53
C MET A 121 18.26 -5.52 12.25
N GLY A 122 18.29 -5.97 10.98
CA GLY A 122 18.70 -7.33 10.62
C GLY A 122 17.79 -8.43 11.18
N LYS A 123 16.51 -8.12 11.45
CA LYS A 123 15.54 -9.05 12.05
C LYS A 123 14.62 -9.68 11.00
N THR A 124 14.29 -10.95 11.17
CA THR A 124 13.32 -11.65 10.33
C THR A 124 11.88 -11.45 10.84
N PRO A 125 10.86 -11.64 9.98
CA PRO A 125 9.45 -11.58 10.41
C PRO A 125 9.14 -12.49 11.61
N ALA A 126 9.68 -13.71 11.62
CA ALA A 126 9.51 -14.67 12.71
C ALA A 126 10.05 -14.15 14.05
N GLN A 127 11.21 -13.48 14.04
CA GLN A 127 11.80 -12.87 15.23
C GLN A 127 10.99 -11.69 15.78
N MET A 128 10.16 -11.08 14.94
CA MET A 128 9.23 -10.00 15.32
C MET A 128 7.82 -10.51 15.62
N GLY A 129 7.61 -11.83 15.69
CA GLY A 129 6.31 -12.45 15.93
C GLY A 129 5.30 -12.23 14.80
N ILE A 130 5.78 -11.95 13.58
CA ILE A 130 4.95 -11.83 12.37
C ILE A 130 4.82 -13.22 11.77
N LYS A 131 3.58 -13.69 11.58
CA LYS A 131 3.27 -15.02 11.03
C LYS A 131 3.36 -15.08 9.49
N ALA A 132 3.90 -14.05 8.84
CA ALA A 132 4.07 -13.99 7.40
C ALA A 132 5.47 -14.46 7.02
N ASP A 133 5.57 -15.34 6.02
CA ASP A 133 6.85 -15.83 5.49
C ASP A 133 7.72 -14.71 4.92
N HIS A 134 7.06 -13.68 4.36
CA HIS A 134 7.70 -12.48 3.86
C HIS A 134 6.82 -11.27 4.14
N LEU A 135 7.44 -10.16 4.54
CA LEU A 135 6.77 -8.87 4.73
C LEU A 135 7.11 -7.96 3.55
N CYS A 136 6.09 -7.43 2.90
CA CYS A 136 6.22 -6.41 1.87
C CYS A 136 5.57 -5.10 2.31
N GLY A 137 5.98 -4.01 1.68
CA GLY A 137 5.27 -2.75 1.63
C GLY A 137 4.01 -2.84 0.78
N GLY A 138 3.04 -1.99 1.10
CA GLY A 138 1.78 -1.88 0.35
C GLY A 138 0.53 -1.77 1.21
N ALA A 139 0.63 -1.99 2.53
CA ALA A 139 -0.47 -1.77 3.47
C ALA A 139 -0.24 -0.54 4.34
N PHE A 140 -1.28 0.26 4.56
CA PHE A 140 -1.23 1.50 5.32
C PHE A 140 -2.46 1.67 6.25
N PRO A 141 -2.25 2.21 7.46
CA PRO A 141 -3.32 2.56 8.37
C PRO A 141 -4.01 3.86 7.93
N ILE A 142 -5.34 3.88 7.99
CA ILE A 142 -6.17 5.06 7.75
C ILE A 142 -6.54 5.66 9.11
N TRP A 143 -5.99 6.84 9.37
CA TRP A 143 -6.17 7.58 10.61
C TRP A 143 -7.10 8.76 10.41
N LEU A 144 -7.90 9.09 11.43
CA LEU A 144 -8.65 10.34 11.47
C LEU A 144 -7.90 11.42 12.25
N GLU A 145 -8.08 12.68 11.88
CA GLU A 145 -7.56 13.84 12.64
C GLU A 145 -8.10 13.83 14.08
N ASN A 146 -9.37 13.46 14.25
CA ASN A 146 -10.09 13.54 15.52
C ASN A 146 -10.11 12.22 16.32
N ALA A 147 -9.45 11.16 15.84
CA ALA A 147 -9.40 9.86 16.53
C ALA A 147 -7.96 9.31 16.57
N PRO A 148 -7.14 9.76 17.55
CA PRO A 148 -5.72 9.38 17.61
C PRO A 148 -5.47 8.02 18.29
N CYS A 149 -6.50 7.37 18.85
CA CYS A 149 -6.32 6.15 19.65
C CYS A 149 -6.10 4.88 18.80
N CYS A 150 -6.67 4.82 17.60
CA CYS A 150 -6.47 3.72 16.67
C CYS A 150 -6.81 4.15 15.22
N PRO A 151 -6.20 3.51 14.22
CA PRO A 151 -6.66 3.66 12.84
C PRO A 151 -8.06 3.07 12.71
N ILE A 152 -8.88 3.67 11.85
CA ILE A 152 -10.28 3.25 11.64
C ILE A 152 -10.43 2.22 10.51
N ALA A 153 -9.48 2.21 9.59
CA ALA A 153 -9.45 1.33 8.44
C ALA A 153 -8.00 1.05 8.03
N ILE A 154 -7.82 0.05 7.19
CA ILE A 154 -6.55 -0.36 6.60
C ILE A 154 -6.79 -0.49 5.10
N ALA A 155 -5.91 0.09 4.31
CA ALA A 155 -5.88 -0.12 2.88
C ALA A 155 -4.56 -0.80 2.52
N ALA A 156 -4.65 -1.85 1.72
CA ALA A 156 -3.53 -2.68 1.32
C ALA A 156 -3.61 -2.97 -0.17
N CYS A 157 -2.44 -2.97 -0.81
CA CYS A 157 -2.31 -3.41 -2.17
C CYS A 157 -1.02 -4.21 -2.36
N TYR A 158 -1.05 -5.27 -3.16
CA TYR A 158 0.10 -6.13 -3.40
C TYR A 158 0.21 -6.51 -4.87
N SER A 159 1.35 -6.19 -5.47
CA SER A 159 1.69 -6.55 -6.84
C SER A 159 3.02 -7.31 -6.92
N GLY A 160 3.67 -7.55 -5.79
CA GLY A 160 4.99 -8.19 -5.72
C GLY A 160 6.16 -7.23 -5.87
N SER A 161 5.96 -5.92 -5.67
CA SER A 161 7.05 -4.95 -5.52
C SER A 161 6.74 -4.02 -4.36
N SER A 162 7.37 -4.29 -3.21
CA SER A 162 7.17 -3.54 -1.97
C SER A 162 7.25 -2.02 -2.16
N VAL A 163 8.27 -1.54 -2.88
CA VAL A 163 8.51 -0.10 -3.11
C VAL A 163 7.43 0.51 -4.01
N ASP A 164 7.06 -0.17 -5.09
CA ASP A 164 6.03 0.34 -6.00
C ASP A 164 4.65 0.33 -5.33
N ASP A 165 4.33 -0.73 -4.59
CA ASP A 165 3.06 -0.89 -3.87
C ASP A 165 2.91 0.18 -2.80
N HIS A 166 3.99 0.47 -2.05
CA HIS A 166 4.07 1.59 -1.13
C HIS A 166 3.79 2.93 -1.83
N HIS A 167 4.48 3.26 -2.92
CA HIS A 167 4.28 4.53 -3.62
C HIS A 167 2.88 4.68 -4.24
N VAL A 168 2.30 3.59 -4.75
CA VAL A 168 0.95 3.58 -5.33
C VAL A 168 -0.10 3.93 -4.28
N GLY A 169 0.01 3.38 -3.06
CA GLY A 169 -0.86 3.69 -1.93
C GLY A 169 -0.62 5.09 -1.36
N PHE A 170 0.64 5.44 -1.08
CA PHE A 170 1.04 6.70 -0.42
C PHE A 170 0.64 7.95 -1.20
N SER A 171 0.75 7.91 -2.52
CA SER A 171 0.40 9.04 -3.40
C SER A 171 -1.08 9.41 -3.38
N HIS A 172 -2.00 8.60 -2.83
CA HIS A 172 -3.42 8.95 -2.72
C HIS A 172 -3.84 9.44 -1.34
N ILE A 173 -3.18 8.96 -0.30
CA ILE A 173 -3.46 9.41 1.06
C ILE A 173 -3.05 10.87 1.23
N ARG A 174 -1.89 11.24 0.66
CA ARG A 174 -1.37 12.62 0.66
C ARG A 174 -2.29 13.63 -0.01
N LEU A 175 -3.13 13.19 -0.94
CA LEU A 175 -3.98 14.10 -1.70
C LEU A 175 -5.16 14.64 -0.88
N GLY A 176 -5.44 14.13 0.33
CA GLY A 176 -6.28 14.77 1.37
C GLY A 176 -7.68 15.24 0.96
N SER A 177 -8.07 14.97 -0.28
CA SER A 177 -9.15 15.57 -1.02
C SER A 177 -9.43 14.61 -2.15
N LEU A 178 -10.13 13.53 -1.83
CA LEU A 178 -10.99 12.88 -2.79
C LEU A 178 -12.16 13.84 -3.09
N THR A 179 -11.87 15.05 -3.58
CA THR A 179 -12.87 15.81 -4.33
C THR A 179 -13.14 14.95 -5.55
N CYS A 180 -14.27 14.24 -5.48
CA CYS A 180 -14.90 13.56 -6.57
C CYS A 180 -14.72 14.41 -7.84
N PRO A 181 -14.04 13.94 -8.90
CA PRO A 181 -14.30 14.51 -10.20
C PRO A 181 -15.75 14.13 -10.47
N THR A 182 -16.64 15.13 -10.43
CA THR A 182 -18.01 15.00 -10.94
C THR A 182 -17.92 14.24 -12.25
N VAL A 183 -18.38 12.99 -12.22
CA VAL A 183 -18.63 12.24 -13.44
C VAL A 183 -19.77 13.02 -14.07
N GLY A 184 -19.46 13.77 -15.13
CA GLY A 184 -20.46 14.34 -16.00
C GLY A 184 -21.28 13.19 -16.55
N LEU A 185 -22.40 12.90 -15.89
CA LEU A 185 -23.55 12.33 -16.56
C LEU A 185 -24.09 13.48 -17.41
N ASP A 186 -23.57 13.59 -18.62
CA ASP A 186 -24.28 14.29 -19.68
C ASP A 186 -25.56 13.49 -19.91
N ASP A 187 -26.67 14.03 -19.40
CA ASP A 187 -28.01 13.58 -19.72
C ASP A 187 -28.19 13.66 -21.25
N ASN A 188 -28.46 12.52 -21.88
CA ASN A 188 -29.02 12.44 -23.22
C ASN A 188 -30.15 11.40 -23.22
#